data_AF-M1MEK4-F1
#
_entry.id   AF-M1MEK4-F1
#
_cell.length_a   1.000
_cell.length_b   1.000
_cell.length_c   1.000
_cell.angle_alpha   90.00
_cell.angle_beta   90.00
_cell.angle_gamma   90.00
#
_symmetry.space_group_name_H-M   'P 1'
#
loop_
_entity.id
_entity.type
_entity.pdbx_description
1 polymer ?
#
loop_
_entity_poly.entity_id
_entity_poly.type
_entity_poly.pdbx_seq_one_letter_code
_entity_poly.pdbx_strand_id
1 'polypeptide(L)' 'MHHKKELAPNNINDPNITLNHDNLEYLCLDCHNAEHDFNREKKSATKKGYRFNDKGELVPTT' A
#
# COMPACT_ATOMS: atom_id res chain seq x y z
N MET A 1 -10.58 5.66 -3.81
CA MET A 1 -10.20 5.47 -5.23
C MET A 1 -9.21 4.32 -5.24
N HIS A 2 -9.39 3.39 -6.17
CA HIS A 2 -8.55 2.21 -6.37
C HIS A 2 -8.19 2.10 -7.85
N HIS A 3 -6.99 1.62 -8.15
CA HIS A 3 -6.58 1.25 -9.52
C HIS A 3 -6.90 -0.22 -9.77
N LYS A 4 -7.90 -0.50 -10.61
CA LYS A 4 -8.31 -1.87 -10.98
C LYS A 4 -7.15 -2.71 -11.52
N LYS A 5 -6.22 -2.06 -12.23
CA LYS A 5 -4.96 -2.64 -12.65
C LYS A 5 -3.85 -2.14 -11.74
N GLU A 6 -3.20 -3.05 -11.03
CA GLU A 6 -2.12 -2.72 -10.10
C GLU A 6 -0.99 -1.96 -10.79
N LEU A 7 -0.58 -0.84 -10.17
CA LEU A 7 0.56 -0.07 -10.63
C LEU A 7 1.87 -0.76 -10.24
N ALA A 8 2.73 -0.91 -11.24
CA ALA A 8 4.05 -1.49 -11.10
C ALA A 8 5.07 -0.59 -11.82
N PRO A 9 6.38 -0.70 -11.51
CA PRO A 9 7.40 0.15 -12.13
C PRO A 9 7.39 0.13 -13.67
N ASN A 10 6.96 -0.99 -14.27
CA ASN A 10 6.89 -1.14 -15.72
C ASN A 10 5.63 -0.51 -16.37
N ASN A 11 4.63 -0.11 -15.59
CA ASN A 11 3.35 0.40 -16.11
C ASN A 11 2.98 1.79 -15.57
N ILE A 12 3.70 2.31 -14.56
CA ILE A 12 3.37 3.56 -13.85
C ILE A 12 3.38 4.82 -14.74
N ASN A 13 4.05 4.75 -15.90
CA ASN A 13 4.14 5.87 -16.83
C ASN A 13 3.08 5.81 -17.96
N ASP A 14 2.23 4.78 -18.01
CA ASP A 14 1.17 4.68 -19.00
C ASP A 14 -0.11 5.37 -18.51
N PRO A 15 -0.50 6.54 -19.06
CA PRO A 15 -1.70 7.27 -18.63
C PRO A 15 -2.99 6.52 -18.90
N ASN A 16 -3.00 5.57 -19.86
CA ASN A 16 -4.17 4.72 -20.09
C ASN A 16 -4.42 3.76 -18.92
N ILE A 17 -3.41 3.51 -18.07
CA ILE A 17 -3.50 2.71 -16.85
C ILE A 17 -3.64 3.62 -15.63
N THR A 18 -2.82 4.67 -15.52
CA THR A 18 -2.71 5.45 -14.28
C THR A 18 -3.80 6.50 -14.10
N LEU A 19 -4.31 7.09 -15.20
CA LEU A 19 -5.23 8.23 -15.19
C LEU A 19 -6.59 7.93 -15.84
N ASN A 20 -6.72 6.84 -16.59
CA ASN A 20 -7.98 6.49 -17.24
C ASN A 20 -9.04 6.09 -16.21
N HIS A 21 -10.18 6.78 -16.19
CA HIS A 21 -11.29 6.52 -15.29
C HIS A 21 -11.86 5.09 -15.40
N ASP A 22 -11.75 4.44 -16.57
CA ASP A 22 -12.18 3.06 -16.74
C ASP A 22 -11.33 2.08 -15.89
N ASN A 23 -10.08 2.46 -15.60
CA ASN A 23 -9.15 1.73 -14.72
C ASN A 23 -9.22 2.17 -13.25
N LEU A 24 -10.14 3.09 -12.90
CA LEU A 24 -10.36 3.54 -11.54
C LEU A 24 -11.70 3.03 -11.00
N GLU A 25 -11.77 2.83 -9.70
CA GLU A 25 -13.03 2.58 -8.99
C GLU A 25 -13.08 3.24 -7.62
N TYR A 26 -14.31 3.41 -7.12
CA TYR A 26 -14.56 4.02 -5.82
C TYR A 26 -14.86 2.95 -4.79
N LEU A 27 -13.85 2.67 -3.97
CA LEU A 27 -13.96 1.81 -2.79
C LEU A 27 -13.75 2.62 -1.51
N CYS A 28 -14.41 2.21 -0.43
CA CYS A 28 -14.04 2.65 0.91
C CYS A 28 -12.68 2.08 1.31
N LEU A 29 -12.09 2.57 2.41
CA LEU A 29 -10.76 2.11 2.84
C LEU A 29 -10.71 0.61 3.13
N ASP A 30 -11.74 0.05 3.77
CA ASP A 30 -11.79 -1.37 4.13
C ASP A 30 -11.89 -2.26 2.87
N CYS A 31 -12.73 -1.87 1.90
CA CYS A 31 -12.84 -2.55 0.62
C CYS A 31 -11.54 -2.45 -0.20
N HIS A 32 -10.94 -1.25 -0.28
CA HIS A 32 -9.65 -1.04 -0.96
C HIS A 32 -8.56 -1.94 -0.36
N ASN A 33 -8.53 -2.05 0.97
CA ASN A 33 -7.56 -2.86 1.67
C ASN A 33 -7.76 -4.36 1.43
N ALA A 34 -9.01 -4.80 1.32
CA ALA A 34 -9.35 -6.19 1.04
C ALA A 34 -8.85 -6.67 -0.33
N GLU A 35 -8.92 -5.81 -1.35
CA GLU A 35 -8.48 -6.14 -2.71
C GLU A 35 -6.97 -6.20 -2.88
N HIS A 36 -6.22 -5.32 -2.20
CA HIS A 36 -4.76 -5.35 -2.21
C HIS A 36 -4.16 -6.42 -1.26
N ASP A 37 -4.99 -7.35 -0.80
CA ASP A 37 -4.61 -8.39 0.15
C ASP A 37 -3.89 -7.82 1.39
N PHE A 38 -4.31 -6.64 1.88
CA PHE A 38 -3.88 -6.15 3.20
C PHE A 38 -4.51 -6.96 4.34
N ASN A 39 -5.38 -7.93 4.02
CA ASN A 39 -5.90 -8.94 4.92
C ASN A 39 -4.88 -10.04 5.24
N ARG A 40 -3.71 -10.07 4.57
CA ARG A 40 -2.57 -10.86 5.00
C ARG A 40 -2.17 -10.49 6.43
N GLU A 41 -1.64 -11.46 7.19
CA GLU A 41 -1.15 -11.24 8.56
C GLU A 41 -0.33 -9.94 8.58
N LYS A 42 -0.73 -8.99 9.44
CA LYS A 42 -0.06 -7.69 9.55
C LYS A 42 1.39 -7.93 9.96
N LYS A 43 2.28 -8.01 8.98
CA LYS A 43 3.71 -8.09 9.21
C LYS A 43 4.13 -6.77 9.84
N SER A 44 4.88 -6.87 10.94
CA SER A 44 5.48 -5.69 11.54
C SER A 44 6.28 -4.95 10.47
N ALA A 45 6.09 -3.63 10.38
CA ALA A 45 6.93 -2.77 9.54
C ALA A 45 8.40 -2.80 9.97
N THR A 46 8.68 -3.29 11.19
CA THR A 46 10.00 -3.40 11.77
C THR A 46 10.42 -4.85 11.99
N LYS A 47 11.73 -5.11 11.94
CA LYS A 47 12.31 -6.37 12.42
C LYS A 47 11.93 -6.57 13.89
N LYS A 48 11.67 -7.83 14.29
CA LYS A 48 11.45 -8.18 15.71
C LYS A 48 12.56 -7.59 16.57
N GLY A 49 12.17 -6.89 17.64
CA GLY A 49 13.11 -6.20 18.53
C GLY A 49 13.42 -4.75 18.14
N TYR A 50 12.71 -4.16 17.17
CA TYR A 50 12.89 -2.77 16.75
C TYR A 50 11.56 -2.02 16.65
N ARG A 51 11.58 -0.71 16.87
CA ARG A 51 10.46 0.23 16.69
C ARG A 51 10.94 1.56 16.12
N PHE A 52 10.03 2.36 15.56
CA PHE A 52 10.32 3.76 15.27
C PHE A 52 10.16 4.61 16.55
N ASN A 53 11.10 5.52 16.80
CA ASN A 53 10.94 6.55 17.83
C ASN A 53 10.17 7.77 17.28
N ASP A 54 9.95 8.79 18.11
CA ASP A 54 9.17 9.99 17.74
C ASP A 54 9.82 10.83 16.62
N LYS A 55 11.10 10.58 16.31
CA LYS A 55 11.83 11.19 15.18
C LYS A 55 11.75 10.35 13.90
N GLY A 56 11.07 9.19 13.95
CA GLY A 56 11.00 8.24 12.84
C GLY A 56 12.25 7.38 12.66
N GLU A 57 13.14 7.32 13.65
CA GLU A 57 14.36 6.50 13.57
C GLU A 57 14.07 5.07 14.03
N LEU A 58 14.63 4.06 13.33
CA LEU A 58 14.50 2.66 13.70
C LEU A 58 15.45 2.32 14.87
N VAL A 59 14.91 2.14 16.07
CA VAL A 59 15.68 1.86 17.31
C VAL A 59 15.29 0.51 17.91
N PRO A 60 16.18 -0.15 18.70
CA PRO A 60 15.80 -1.35 19.44
C PRO A 60 14.62 -1.09 20.39
N THR A 61 13.67 -2.03 20.47
CA THR A 61 12.72 -2.09 21.59
C THR A 61 13.50 -2.58 22.81
N THR A 62 13.90 -1.63 23.66
CA THR A 62 14.33 -1.86 25.04
C THR A 62 13.31 -2.65 25.83
#